data_AF-A0A2A2UW32-F1
#
_entry.id   AF-A0A2A2UW32-F1
#
_cell.length_a   1.000
_cell.length_b   1.000
_cell.length_c   1.000
_cell.angle_alpha   90.00
_cell.angle_beta   90.00
_cell.angle_gamma   90.00
#
_symmetry.space_group_name_H-M   'P 1'
#
loop_
_entity.id
_entity.type
_entity.pdbx_description
1 polymer ?
#
loop_
_entity_poly.entity_id
_entity_poly.type
_entity_poly.pdbx_seq_one_letter_code
_entity_poly.pdbx_strand_id
1 'polypeptide(L)'
;MKKVTFGLLATLAATQIFASSTYEELFKSRKIDKSELIKLDTAKLDKVQRQVFEDLLKSVSMLGYKKSECDSSRVIKAEQLHGLGISNEHYNTVLIYFYGLNRKRCEESEYNKFAKLIAVNLASQKDSEVLEFITNLNRVGSAVYYDYAEAEVDFKQLPKSVQDRTSEVSFLKEDFNLFESLQNAE
;
A
#
# COMPACT_ATOMS: atom_id res chain seq x y z
N MET A 1 -3.17 16.34 -50.75
CA MET A 1 -3.51 15.47 -49.60
C MET A 1 -2.69 14.19 -49.67
N LYS A 2 -1.70 14.02 -48.79
CA LYS A 2 -1.03 12.76 -48.50
C LYS A 2 -0.80 12.72 -46.98
N LYS A 3 -1.39 11.72 -46.33
CA LYS A 3 -1.16 11.40 -44.92
C LYS A 3 0.23 10.78 -44.81
N VAL A 4 1.06 11.29 -43.91
CA VAL A 4 2.24 10.57 -43.42
C VAL A 4 2.02 10.37 -41.93
N THR A 5 1.78 9.12 -41.60
CA THR A 5 1.53 8.58 -40.28
C THR A 5 2.77 8.73 -39.41
N PHE A 6 2.60 9.32 -38.23
CA PHE A 6 3.57 9.27 -37.14
C PHE A 6 3.69 7.82 -36.66
N GLY A 7 4.79 7.17 -37.03
CA GLY A 7 5.22 5.93 -36.40
C GLY A 7 5.86 6.26 -35.06
N LEU A 8 5.08 6.26 -33.98
CA LEU A 8 5.61 6.21 -32.63
C LEU A 8 6.07 4.76 -32.39
N LEU A 9 7.34 4.46 -32.65
CA LEU A 9 7.96 3.27 -32.09
C LEU A 9 8.01 3.47 -30.57
N ALA A 10 7.05 2.86 -29.87
CA ALA A 10 7.16 2.62 -28.45
C ALA A 10 8.28 1.59 -28.26
N THR A 11 9.51 2.07 -28.09
CA THR A 11 10.57 1.28 -27.49
C THR A 11 10.12 0.89 -26.09
N LEU A 12 9.62 -0.34 -25.97
CA LEU A 12 9.69 -1.18 -24.77
C LEU A 12 11.16 -1.29 -24.36
N ALA A 13 11.69 -0.22 -23.78
CA ALA A 13 12.90 -0.31 -22.99
C ALA A 13 12.45 -0.86 -21.65
N ALA A 14 12.70 -2.16 -21.48
CA ALA A 14 12.68 -2.85 -20.21
C ALA A 14 13.50 -2.05 -19.19
N THR A 15 12.86 -1.13 -18.47
CA THR A 15 13.34 -0.74 -17.17
C THR A 15 13.05 -1.95 -16.30
N GLN A 16 14.09 -2.78 -16.14
CA GLN A 16 14.28 -3.54 -14.93
C GLN A 16 14.02 -2.58 -13.78
N ILE A 17 12.78 -2.57 -13.29
CA ILE A 17 12.49 -2.08 -11.95
C ILE A 17 13.16 -3.13 -11.10
N PHE A 18 14.47 -2.96 -10.89
CA PHE A 18 15.11 -3.42 -9.69
C PHE A 18 14.10 -3.08 -8.60
N ALA A 19 13.61 -4.11 -7.89
CA ALA A 19 13.01 -3.97 -6.59
C ALA A 19 14.07 -3.28 -5.73
N SER A 20 14.20 -1.97 -5.95
CA SER A 20 15.33 -1.19 -5.47
C SER A 20 15.19 -1.20 -3.97
N SER A 21 16.34 -1.14 -3.31
CA SER A 21 16.45 -0.94 -1.87
C SER A 21 15.44 0.10 -1.33
N THR A 22 14.98 1.04 -2.17
CA THR A 22 13.90 2.00 -1.90
C THR A 22 12.56 1.37 -1.49
N TYR A 23 12.08 0.30 -2.12
CA TYR A 23 10.77 -0.29 -1.75
C TYR A 23 10.85 -1.06 -0.42
N GLU A 24 11.94 -1.79 -0.20
CA GLU A 24 12.20 -2.51 1.05
C GLU A 24 12.52 -1.55 2.22
N GLU A 25 13.25 -0.46 1.96
CA GLU A 25 13.50 0.63 2.91
C GLU A 25 12.21 1.39 3.25
N LEU A 26 11.36 1.71 2.26
CA LEU A 26 10.04 2.33 2.50
C LEU A 26 9.09 1.41 3.28
N PHE A 27 9.24 0.09 3.17
CA PHE A 27 8.47 -0.87 3.96
C PHE A 27 9.02 -1.02 5.39
N LYS A 28 10.34 -1.06 5.55
CA LYS A 28 11.03 -1.21 6.85
C LYS A 28 11.03 0.09 7.67
N SER A 29 10.99 1.26 7.03
CA SER A 29 10.93 2.57 7.71
C SER A 29 9.56 2.90 8.32
N ARG A 30 8.58 1.98 8.25
CA ARG A 30 7.19 2.18 8.75
C ARG A 30 7.05 2.16 10.28
N LYS A 31 8.15 2.02 11.03
CA LYS A 31 8.12 2.28 12.47
C LYS A 31 8.07 3.78 12.67
N ILE A 32 6.88 4.29 12.99
CA ILE A 32 6.72 5.64 13.54
C ILE A 32 7.64 5.73 14.74
N ASP A 33 8.67 6.58 14.65
CA ASP A 33 9.57 6.80 15.76
C ASP A 33 8.78 7.43 16.90
N LYS A 34 8.61 6.68 17.99
CA LYS A 34 7.90 7.17 19.18
C LYS A 34 8.60 8.37 19.80
N SER A 35 9.86 8.64 19.47
CA SER A 35 10.60 9.82 19.92
C SER A 35 10.09 11.11 19.25
N GLU A 36 9.52 11.04 18.04
CA GLU A 36 8.90 12.19 17.37
C GLU A 36 7.54 12.54 17.99
N LEU A 37 6.81 11.53 18.49
CA LEU A 37 5.55 11.71 19.22
C LEU A 37 5.70 12.50 20.53
N ILE A 38 6.89 12.46 21.15
CA ILE A 38 7.16 13.06 22.47
C ILE A 38 7.48 14.56 22.36
N LYS A 39 7.77 15.07 21.16
CA LYS A 39 8.22 16.46 20.96
C LYS A 39 7.10 17.49 20.78
N LEU A 40 5.85 17.05 20.60
CA LEU A 40 4.72 17.97 20.42
C LEU A 40 4.25 18.52 21.76
N ASP A 41 4.33 19.84 21.92
CA ASP A 41 3.75 20.56 23.06
C ASP A 41 2.21 20.63 22.94
N THR A 42 1.57 19.49 23.20
CA THR A 42 0.11 19.34 23.18
C THR A 42 -0.60 20.15 24.26
N ALA A 43 0.12 20.80 25.18
CA ALA A 43 -0.47 21.66 26.22
C ALA A 43 -1.08 22.95 25.64
N LYS A 44 -0.69 23.34 24.42
CA LYS A 44 -1.25 24.50 23.70
C LYS A 44 -2.59 24.21 23.00
N LEU A 45 -2.97 22.94 22.89
CA LEU A 45 -4.24 22.53 22.27
C LEU A 45 -5.40 22.75 23.24
N ASP A 46 -6.54 23.18 22.70
CA ASP A 46 -7.77 23.18 23.49
C ASP A 46 -8.23 21.74 23.82
N LYS A 47 -9.18 21.61 24.75
CA LYS A 47 -9.63 20.30 25.24
C LYS A 47 -10.15 19.39 24.13
N VAL A 48 -10.85 19.94 23.13
CA VAL A 48 -11.45 19.15 22.04
C VAL A 48 -10.37 18.74 21.05
N GLN A 49 -9.51 19.67 20.65
CA GLN A 49 -8.36 19.41 19.79
C GLN A 49 -7.44 18.34 20.37
N ARG A 50 -7.16 18.43 21.67
CA ARG A 50 -6.34 17.46 22.39
C ARG A 50 -6.97 16.07 22.39
N GLN A 51 -8.26 15.95 22.70
CA GLN A 51 -8.96 14.67 22.72
C GLN A 51 -8.93 14.00 21.34
N VAL A 52 -9.25 14.75 20.29
CA VAL A 52 -9.28 14.27 18.91
C VAL A 52 -7.86 13.85 18.44
N PHE A 53 -6.82 14.54 18.90
CA PHE A 53 -5.43 14.17 18.64
C PHE A 53 -5.02 12.89 19.37
N GLU A 54 -5.35 12.75 20.65
CA GLU A 54 -5.09 11.53 21.44
C GLU A 54 -5.80 10.31 20.86
N ASP A 55 -7.05 10.48 20.39
CA ASP A 55 -7.79 9.41 19.70
C ASP A 55 -7.12 9.01 18.38
N LEU A 56 -6.56 9.96 17.64
CA LEU A 56 -5.76 9.67 16.44
C LEU A 56 -4.50 8.87 16.78
N LEU A 57 -3.75 9.23 17.82
CA LEU A 57 -2.55 8.50 18.23
C LEU A 57 -2.87 7.05 18.63
N LYS A 58 -4.00 6.85 19.33
CA LYS A 58 -4.50 5.52 19.65
C LYS A 58 -4.86 4.74 18.37
N SER A 59 -5.55 5.38 17.43
CA SER A 59 -5.92 4.75 16.17
C SER A 59 -4.72 4.39 15.30
N VAL A 60 -3.66 5.21 15.31
CA VAL A 60 -2.38 4.92 14.65
C VAL A 60 -1.76 3.64 15.23
N SER A 61 -1.77 3.52 16.56
CA SER A 61 -1.25 2.33 17.23
C SER A 61 -2.06 1.08 16.84
N MET A 62 -3.40 1.17 16.88
CA MET A 62 -4.28 0.07 16.48
C MET A 62 -4.09 -0.35 15.02
N LEU A 63 -3.98 0.61 14.10
CA LEU A 63 -3.69 0.33 12.70
C LEU A 63 -2.31 -0.32 12.54
N GLY A 64 -1.30 0.13 13.29
CA GLY A 64 0.03 -0.50 13.33
C GLY A 64 -0.01 -1.96 13.79
N TYR A 65 -0.75 -2.26 14.86
CA TYR A 65 -0.95 -3.65 15.31
C TYR A 65 -1.67 -4.48 14.25
N LYS A 66 -2.73 -3.94 13.64
CA LYS A 66 -3.48 -4.65 12.61
C LYS A 66 -2.61 -4.93 11.38
N LYS A 67 -1.77 -3.97 10.96
CA LYS A 67 -0.77 -4.16 9.90
C LYS A 67 0.16 -5.33 10.20
N SER A 68 0.64 -5.47 11.43
CA SER A 68 1.49 -6.62 11.83
C SER A 68 0.73 -7.94 11.90
N GLU A 69 -0.55 -7.92 12.28
CA GLU A 69 -1.42 -9.11 12.28
C GLU A 69 -1.69 -9.61 10.85
N CYS A 70 -1.82 -8.69 9.89
CA CYS A 70 -2.01 -9.00 8.47
C CYS A 70 -0.71 -9.43 7.77
N ASP A 71 0.44 -9.42 8.46
CA ASP A 71 1.69 -9.92 7.89
C ASP A 71 1.63 -11.45 7.81
N SER A 72 1.96 -12.01 6.66
CA SER A 72 1.90 -13.45 6.41
C SER A 72 3.26 -13.97 6.00
N SER A 73 3.68 -15.10 6.57
CA SER A 73 4.87 -15.84 6.16
C SER A 73 4.61 -16.79 4.99
N ARG A 74 3.36 -16.88 4.51
CA ARG A 74 2.99 -17.73 3.39
C ARG A 74 3.65 -17.19 2.11
N VAL A 75 4.22 -18.08 1.31
CA VAL A 75 4.89 -17.74 0.05
C VAL A 75 4.14 -18.40 -1.10
N ILE A 76 3.86 -17.63 -2.15
CA ILE A 76 3.33 -18.16 -3.41
C ILE A 76 4.50 -18.69 -4.23
N LYS A 77 4.41 -19.95 -4.66
CA LYS A 77 5.48 -20.62 -5.39
C LYS A 77 5.34 -20.47 -6.91
N ALA A 78 6.45 -20.57 -7.64
CA ALA A 78 6.50 -20.56 -9.10
C ALA A 78 5.48 -21.53 -9.71
N GLU A 79 5.35 -22.75 -9.19
CA GLU A 79 4.46 -23.76 -9.76
C GLU A 79 2.98 -23.37 -9.65
N GLN A 80 2.62 -22.62 -8.61
CA GLN A 80 1.24 -22.11 -8.44
C GLN A 80 0.93 -21.03 -9.48
N LEU A 81 1.90 -20.17 -9.79
CA LEU A 81 1.78 -19.14 -10.82
C LEU A 81 1.78 -19.74 -12.22
N HIS A 82 2.67 -20.69 -12.49
CA HIS A 82 2.71 -21.46 -13.74
C HIS A 82 1.38 -22.18 -14.00
N GLY A 83 0.76 -22.72 -12.94
CA GLY A 83 -0.55 -23.37 -13.00
C GLY A 83 -1.70 -22.45 -13.45
N LEU A 84 -1.53 -21.12 -13.42
CA LEU A 84 -2.49 -20.16 -13.96
C LEU A 84 -2.48 -20.13 -15.49
N GLY A 85 -1.40 -20.59 -16.12
CA GLY A 85 -1.22 -20.56 -17.57
C GLY A 85 -1.27 -19.14 -18.15
N ILE A 86 -0.73 -18.16 -17.42
CA ILE A 86 -0.52 -16.78 -17.87
C ILE A 86 0.97 -16.56 -18.17
N SER A 87 1.30 -15.53 -18.94
CA SER A 87 2.70 -15.18 -19.23
C SER A 87 3.44 -14.77 -17.95
N ASN A 88 4.69 -15.22 -17.80
CA ASN A 88 5.54 -14.88 -16.65
C ASN A 88 5.71 -13.36 -16.49
N GLU A 89 5.65 -12.60 -17.59
CA GLU A 89 5.73 -11.13 -17.56
C GLU A 89 4.61 -10.47 -16.73
N HIS A 90 3.51 -11.19 -16.46
CA HIS A 90 2.38 -10.70 -15.68
C HIS A 90 2.45 -11.07 -14.19
N TYR A 91 3.37 -11.94 -13.76
CA TYR A 91 3.40 -12.44 -12.38
C TYR A 91 3.56 -11.32 -11.36
N ASN A 92 4.47 -10.38 -11.61
CA ASN A 92 4.71 -9.29 -10.67
C ASN A 92 3.47 -8.41 -10.48
N THR A 93 2.82 -7.99 -11.56
CA THR A 93 1.59 -7.18 -11.48
C THR A 93 0.48 -7.93 -10.75
N VAL A 94 0.30 -9.22 -11.02
CA VAL A 94 -0.69 -10.06 -10.34
C VAL A 94 -0.38 -10.16 -8.83
N LEU A 95 0.86 -10.49 -8.48
CA LEU A 95 1.28 -10.63 -7.08
C LEU A 95 1.13 -9.31 -6.32
N ILE A 96 1.57 -8.18 -6.88
CA ILE A 96 1.46 -6.86 -6.23
C ILE A 96 -0.02 -6.49 -6.03
N TYR A 97 -0.88 -6.71 -7.03
CA TYR A 97 -2.31 -6.43 -6.92
C TYR A 97 -2.98 -7.24 -5.81
N PHE A 98 -2.79 -8.57 -5.81
CA PHE A 98 -3.43 -9.44 -4.82
C PHE A 98 -2.87 -9.22 -3.42
N TYR A 99 -1.58 -8.94 -3.29
CA TYR A 99 -0.98 -8.52 -2.03
C TYR A 99 -1.68 -7.26 -1.49
N GLY A 100 -1.73 -6.19 -2.29
CA GLY A 100 -2.39 -4.94 -1.90
C GLY A 100 -3.88 -5.12 -1.57
N LEU A 101 -4.59 -5.95 -2.35
CA LEU A 101 -6.00 -6.24 -2.13
C LEU A 101 -6.24 -6.94 -0.79
N ASN A 102 -5.46 -7.96 -0.47
CA ASN A 102 -5.63 -8.74 0.76
C ASN A 102 -5.25 -7.91 1.99
N ARG A 103 -4.15 -7.16 1.90
CA ARG A 103 -3.75 -6.18 2.93
C ARG A 103 -4.83 -5.13 3.18
N LYS A 104 -5.35 -4.52 2.12
CA LYS A 104 -6.45 -3.55 2.21
C LYS A 104 -7.66 -4.14 2.93
N ARG A 105 -8.08 -5.35 2.57
CA ARG A 105 -9.23 -6.05 3.19
C ARG A 105 -8.98 -6.37 4.66
N CYS A 106 -7.78 -6.85 5.00
CA CYS A 106 -7.41 -7.18 6.36
C CYS A 106 -7.34 -5.92 7.26
N GLU A 107 -6.84 -4.81 6.74
CA GLU A 107 -6.66 -3.54 7.48
C GLU A 107 -7.92 -2.64 7.49
N GLU A 108 -8.93 -2.92 6.65
CA GLU A 108 -10.02 -2.00 6.29
C GLU A 108 -10.72 -1.33 7.47
N SER A 109 -11.12 -2.11 8.48
CA SER A 109 -11.87 -1.59 9.63
C SER A 109 -11.05 -0.57 10.43
N GLU A 110 -9.78 -0.88 10.71
CA GLU A 110 -8.91 0.01 11.49
C GLU A 110 -8.42 1.20 10.67
N TYR A 111 -8.17 1.00 9.37
CA TYR A 111 -7.84 2.09 8.47
C TYR A 111 -9.00 3.09 8.33
N ASN A 112 -10.24 2.61 8.21
CA ASN A 112 -11.41 3.50 8.11
C ASN A 112 -11.60 4.38 9.36
N LYS A 113 -11.30 3.84 10.56
CA LYS A 113 -11.30 4.63 11.80
C LYS A 113 -10.17 5.66 11.79
N PHE A 114 -8.97 5.24 11.42
CA PHE A 114 -7.80 6.10 11.28
C PHE A 114 -8.05 7.25 10.31
N ALA A 115 -8.54 6.97 9.10
CA ALA A 115 -8.79 7.97 8.06
C ALA A 115 -9.83 9.01 8.49
N LYS A 116 -10.88 8.59 9.21
CA LYS A 116 -11.86 9.52 9.81
C LYS A 116 -11.19 10.43 10.83
N LEU A 117 -10.35 9.90 11.72
CA LEU A 117 -9.64 10.68 12.73
C LEU A 117 -8.61 11.63 12.10
N ILE A 118 -7.94 11.24 11.02
CA ILE A 118 -7.10 12.15 10.22
C ILE A 118 -7.94 13.33 9.71
N ALA A 119 -9.09 13.08 9.09
CA ALA A 119 -9.93 14.15 8.56
C ALA A 119 -10.42 15.10 9.64
N VAL A 120 -10.87 14.58 10.79
CA VAL A 120 -11.32 15.41 11.93
C VAL A 120 -10.16 16.22 12.50
N ASN A 121 -8.97 15.64 12.64
CA ASN A 121 -7.78 16.35 13.10
C ASN A 121 -7.38 17.47 12.13
N LEU A 122 -7.28 17.19 10.84
CA LEU A 122 -6.93 18.21 9.83
C LEU A 122 -7.94 19.38 9.81
N ALA A 123 -9.22 19.10 10.06
CA ALA A 123 -10.26 20.15 10.11
C ALA A 123 -10.27 20.96 11.42
N SER A 124 -9.77 20.41 12.52
CA SER A 124 -9.84 21.03 13.86
C SER A 124 -8.54 21.70 14.28
N GLN A 125 -7.40 21.28 13.74
CA GLN A 125 -6.09 21.77 14.13
C GLN A 125 -5.73 23.08 13.42
N LYS A 126 -5.14 24.00 14.19
CA LYS A 126 -4.69 25.32 13.72
C LYS A 126 -3.19 25.52 13.85
N ASP A 127 -2.56 24.68 14.67
CA ASP A 127 -1.12 24.70 14.89
C ASP A 127 -0.40 24.01 13.73
N SER A 128 0.58 24.70 13.14
CA SER A 128 1.28 24.22 11.94
C SER A 128 2.15 22.99 12.21
N GLU A 129 2.78 22.89 13.38
CA GLU A 129 3.64 21.75 13.73
C GLU A 129 2.79 20.50 13.94
N VAL A 130 1.64 20.65 14.61
CA VAL A 130 0.67 19.57 14.80
C VAL A 130 0.08 19.11 13.45
N LEU A 131 -0.25 20.04 12.55
CA LEU A 131 -0.75 19.73 11.20
C LEU A 131 0.27 18.98 10.35
N GLU A 132 1.54 19.40 10.37
CA GLU A 132 2.63 18.70 9.68
C GLU A 132 2.77 17.27 10.21
N PHE A 133 2.72 17.11 11.53
CA PHE A 133 2.76 15.80 12.16
C PHE A 133 1.59 14.89 11.73
N ILE A 134 0.36 15.40 11.75
CA ILE A 134 -0.83 14.66 11.28
C ILE A 134 -0.68 14.26 9.80
N THR A 135 -0.11 15.14 8.98
CA THR A 135 0.15 14.86 7.56
C THR A 135 1.14 13.71 7.40
N ASN A 136 2.20 13.68 8.21
CA ASN A 136 3.15 12.57 8.24
C ASN A 136 2.49 11.26 8.69
N LEU A 137 1.65 11.29 9.73
CA LEU A 137 0.86 10.14 10.15
C LEU A 137 -0.03 9.62 9.01
N ASN A 138 -0.72 10.53 8.30
CA ASN A 138 -1.55 10.16 7.15
C ASN A 138 -0.73 9.46 6.05
N ARG A 139 0.42 10.02 5.69
CA ARG A 139 1.30 9.45 4.66
C ARG A 139 1.72 8.01 5.00
N VAL A 140 2.19 7.79 6.23
CA VAL A 140 2.64 6.47 6.68
C VAL A 140 1.47 5.49 6.83
N GLY A 141 0.36 5.94 7.43
CA GLY A 141 -0.83 5.11 7.66
C GLY A 141 -1.50 4.65 6.36
N SER A 142 -1.53 5.52 5.35
CA SER A 142 -2.23 5.31 4.07
C SER A 142 -1.36 4.69 2.97
N ALA A 143 -0.06 4.45 3.17
CA ALA A 143 0.86 3.98 2.12
C ALA A 143 0.34 2.74 1.36
N VAL A 144 -0.08 1.68 2.08
CA VAL A 144 -0.64 0.44 1.49
C VAL A 144 -1.83 0.72 0.57
N TYR A 145 -2.64 1.73 0.89
CA TYR A 145 -3.83 2.07 0.12
C TYR A 145 -3.49 2.84 -1.16
N TYR A 146 -2.44 3.65 -1.14
CA TYR A 146 -1.87 4.27 -2.34
C TYR A 146 -1.22 3.20 -3.24
N ASP A 147 -0.37 2.35 -2.66
CA ASP A 147 0.28 1.24 -3.38
C ASP A 147 -0.77 0.34 -4.05
N TYR A 148 -1.85 0.02 -3.33
CA TYR A 148 -2.96 -0.77 -3.88
C TYR A 148 -3.72 -0.03 -4.99
N ALA A 149 -3.94 1.28 -4.88
CA ALA A 149 -4.63 2.03 -5.92
C ALA A 149 -3.84 2.03 -7.24
N GLU A 150 -2.52 2.18 -7.17
CA GLU A 150 -1.63 2.06 -8.34
C GLU A 150 -1.65 0.65 -8.90
N ALA A 151 -1.48 -0.37 -8.04
CA ALA A 151 -1.52 -1.78 -8.46
C ALA A 151 -2.87 -2.18 -9.08
N GLU A 152 -3.98 -1.62 -8.61
CA GLU A 152 -5.30 -1.85 -9.19
C GLU A 152 -5.40 -1.28 -10.62
N VAL A 153 -4.83 -0.10 -10.87
CA VAL A 153 -4.78 0.49 -12.20
C VAL A 153 -3.97 -0.40 -13.14
N ASP A 154 -2.79 -0.85 -12.71
CA ASP A 154 -1.92 -1.71 -13.52
C ASP A 154 -2.57 -3.07 -13.81
N PHE A 155 -3.19 -3.68 -12.80
CA PHE A 155 -3.91 -4.95 -12.97
C PHE A 155 -5.07 -4.84 -13.96
N LYS A 156 -5.81 -3.72 -13.93
CA LYS A 156 -6.92 -3.46 -14.87
C LYS A 156 -6.45 -3.29 -16.33
N GLN A 157 -5.17 -2.98 -16.56
CA GLN A 157 -4.59 -2.87 -17.90
C GLN A 157 -4.13 -4.22 -18.47
N LEU A 158 -4.03 -5.27 -17.64
CA LEU A 158 -3.67 -6.61 -18.10
C LEU A 158 -4.74 -7.18 -19.05
N PRO A 159 -4.38 -8.14 -19.93
CA PRO A 159 -5.36 -8.84 -20.74
C PRO A 159 -6.49 -9.44 -19.89
N LYS A 160 -7.73 -9.37 -20.39
CA LYS A 160 -8.91 -9.83 -19.64
C LYS A 160 -8.80 -11.31 -19.21
N SER A 161 -8.20 -12.14 -20.05
CA SER A 161 -7.92 -13.56 -19.75
C SER A 161 -7.00 -13.74 -18.53
N VAL A 162 -6.04 -12.84 -18.31
CA VAL A 162 -5.15 -12.86 -17.14
C VAL A 162 -5.92 -12.44 -15.90
N GLN A 163 -6.71 -11.37 -15.99
CA GLN A 163 -7.54 -10.89 -14.89
C GLN A 163 -8.52 -11.98 -14.40
N ASP A 164 -9.20 -12.67 -15.33
CA ASP A 164 -10.20 -13.68 -15.01
C ASP A 164 -9.56 -14.91 -14.35
N ARG A 165 -8.49 -15.45 -14.95
CA ARG A 165 -7.76 -16.62 -14.41
C ARG A 165 -7.21 -16.37 -13.00
N THR A 166 -6.73 -15.16 -12.75
CA THR A 166 -6.14 -14.81 -11.45
C THR A 166 -7.21 -14.47 -10.40
N SER A 167 -8.34 -13.88 -10.80
CA SER A 167 -9.45 -13.54 -9.90
C SER A 167 -10.21 -14.74 -9.36
N GLU A 168 -10.11 -15.90 -9.99
CA GLU A 168 -10.83 -17.10 -9.59
C GLU A 168 -10.06 -17.92 -8.55
N VAL A 169 -8.72 -17.91 -8.57
CA VAL A 169 -7.91 -18.80 -7.72
C VAL A 169 -7.89 -18.40 -6.25
N SER A 170 -7.95 -19.39 -5.37
CA SER A 170 -8.01 -19.20 -3.91
C SER A 170 -6.69 -18.75 -3.32
N PHE A 171 -5.56 -19.30 -3.78
CA PHE A 171 -4.25 -19.02 -3.17
C PHE A 171 -3.80 -17.56 -3.34
N LEU A 172 -4.37 -16.80 -4.28
CA LEU A 172 -4.13 -15.35 -4.44
C LEU A 172 -5.03 -14.51 -3.51
N LYS A 173 -6.08 -15.09 -2.93
CA LYS A 173 -7.07 -14.38 -2.08
C LYS A 173 -6.73 -14.40 -0.59
N GLU A 174 -5.63 -15.02 -0.22
CA GLU A 174 -5.13 -15.11 1.14
C GLU A 174 -3.89 -14.22 1.30
N ASP A 175 -3.60 -13.70 2.50
CA ASP A 175 -2.38 -12.91 2.73
C ASP A 175 -1.11 -13.75 2.47
N PHE A 176 -0.08 -13.12 1.89
CA PHE A 176 1.22 -13.72 1.60
C PHE A 176 2.35 -12.70 1.69
N ASN A 177 3.58 -13.20 1.78
CA ASN A 177 4.79 -12.39 1.70
C ASN A 177 5.08 -12.04 0.24
N LEU A 178 4.82 -10.78 -0.14
CA LEU A 178 5.07 -10.29 -1.49
C LEU A 178 6.53 -10.45 -1.92
N PHE A 179 7.49 -10.07 -1.06
CA PHE A 179 8.91 -10.07 -1.41
C PHE A 179 9.42 -11.48 -1.71
N GLU A 180 9.13 -12.43 -0.82
CA GLU A 180 9.54 -13.81 -1.02
C GLU A 180 8.80 -14.43 -2.20
N SER A 181 7.54 -14.05 -2.45
CA SER A 181 6.77 -14.56 -3.58
C SER A 181 7.29 -14.01 -4.92
N LEU A 182 7.75 -12.75 -4.97
CA LEU A 182 8.40 -12.17 -6.15
C LEU A 182 9.75 -12.85 -6.44
N GLN A 183 10.57 -13.09 -5.41
CA GLN A 183 11.85 -13.80 -5.57
C GLN A 183 11.68 -15.23 -6.09
N ASN A 184 10.55 -15.87 -5.77
CA ASN A 184 10.22 -17.21 -6.25
C ASN A 184 9.42 -17.21 -7.56
N ALA A 185 9.10 -16.05 -8.13
CA ALA A 185 8.32 -15.94 -9.37
C ALA A 185 9.18 -15.87 -10.65
N GLU A 186 10.52 -15.87 -10.50
CA GLU A 186 11.50 -15.86 -11.59
C GLU A 186 11.75 -17.25 -12.20
#